data_AF-A0A2M7H0Y9-F1
#
_entry.id   AF-A0A2M7H0Y9-F1
#
_cell.length_a   1.000
_cell.length_b   1.000
_cell.length_c   1.000
_cell.angle_alpha   90.00
_cell.angle_beta   90.00
_cell.angle_gamma   90.00
#
_symmetry.space_group_name_H-M   'P 1'
#
loop_
_entity.id
_entity.type
_entity.pdbx_description
1 polymer ?
#
loop_
_entity_poly.entity_id
_entity_poly.type
_entity_poly.pdbx_seq_one_letter_code
_entity_poly.pdbx_strand_id
1 'polypeptide(L)'
;MNSLKIFLLSFVLVFAIGLIALAQEVPQPAEETTGVGGGYSPIITAEEAVNLDEDIQPEDLGVSEPKLLPDNPFYFLKNWARGIQNVLTFNPIRKAELRMKFANEKLMEVKKIVQKTQDPEKIKKAAENYQQEVEKIKNQVEKIKEKAKENPQVESFLDKFIHQQTLHQKLLQKLETQVPPEAFEKIEEAREEHLERFKDVMLKLEDRKEKITEKLDKILEEQKGSQFKEFKNLEVLKNLEEKVPEEAKEAIKQAEENALKRLQGDLEKMSPEDQEKFGEYLEKISGENERHLEIMENLKAKIKEVPETPKVLELKERLEEGKTKIFQKIEEKLEKLDCPLWTPPALGFCKEGRVIIEKDPETGCPLQPKCIIPGEIEILVKPLPVQPETPKPVEGVCITLWDPACGKDGKTYSNECFAKLAGVEVDYEGVCVEPGEK
;
A
#
# COMPACT_ATOMS: atom_id res chain seq x y z
N MET A 1 40.96 2.16 -76.98
CA MET A 1 40.11 0.97 -76.80
C MET A 1 39.57 0.98 -75.38
N ASN A 2 38.61 1.88 -75.12
CA ASN A 2 37.16 1.62 -74.99
C ASN A 2 36.83 0.97 -73.63
N SER A 3 36.74 1.79 -72.57
CA SER A 3 35.53 2.44 -72.01
C SER A 3 34.68 1.45 -71.19
N LEU A 4 34.61 1.50 -69.86
CA LEU A 4 34.28 2.58 -68.91
C LEU A 4 32.81 3.04 -68.99
N LYS A 5 32.11 2.87 -67.84
CA LYS A 5 30.75 3.32 -67.44
C LYS A 5 29.60 2.44 -67.97
N ILE A 6 28.69 1.92 -67.12
CA ILE A 6 27.53 2.67 -66.58
C ILE A 6 26.79 1.85 -65.49
N PHE A 7 26.50 2.53 -64.36
CA PHE A 7 25.40 2.44 -63.36
C PHE A 7 25.10 1.14 -62.58
N LEU A 8 25.24 1.13 -61.24
CA LEU A 8 24.28 1.62 -60.22
C LEU A 8 22.87 0.99 -60.34
N LEU A 9 22.67 -0.17 -59.69
CA LEU A 9 21.35 -0.68 -59.31
C LEU A 9 20.89 0.04 -58.04
N SER A 10 20.49 1.29 -58.23
CA SER A 10 19.77 2.10 -57.27
C SER A 10 18.33 1.63 -57.14
N PHE A 11 17.94 1.43 -55.88
CA PHE A 11 16.59 1.50 -55.32
C PHE A 11 15.69 2.53 -56.04
N VAL A 12 14.82 2.08 -56.93
CA VAL A 12 13.64 2.83 -57.41
C VAL A 12 12.59 1.80 -57.86
N LEU A 13 11.57 1.53 -57.04
CA LEU A 13 10.29 0.99 -57.53
C LEU A 13 9.24 2.07 -57.28
N VAL A 14 8.87 2.74 -58.37
CA VAL A 14 7.87 3.80 -58.40
C VAL A 14 6.47 3.20 -58.29
N PHE A 15 5.69 3.80 -57.40
CA PHE A 15 4.25 3.78 -57.28
C PHE A 15 3.53 4.01 -58.62
N ALA A 16 2.53 3.18 -58.94
CA ALA A 16 1.29 3.62 -59.61
C ALA A 16 0.17 2.57 -59.51
N ILE A 17 -0.74 2.82 -58.57
CA ILE A 17 -2.22 2.84 -58.70
C ILE A 17 -2.91 1.64 -59.37
N GLY A 18 -3.62 0.89 -58.52
CA GLY A 18 -4.86 0.17 -58.86
C GLY A 18 -5.90 0.42 -57.76
N LEU A 19 -6.75 1.43 -57.96
CA LEU A 19 -7.92 1.73 -57.14
C LEU A 19 -8.95 0.61 -57.30
N ILE A 20 -9.14 -0.21 -56.27
CA ILE A 20 -10.37 -0.98 -56.07
C ILE A 20 -11.08 -0.32 -54.90
N ALA A 21 -12.12 0.44 -55.22
CA ALA A 21 -13.06 0.97 -54.26
C ALA A 21 -13.82 -0.22 -53.64
N LEU A 22 -13.51 -0.56 -52.40
CA LEU A 22 -14.42 -1.29 -51.54
C LEU A 22 -15.18 -0.25 -50.71
N ALA A 23 -16.45 -0.10 -51.04
CA ALA A 23 -17.40 0.67 -50.27
C ALA A 23 -17.48 0.09 -48.86
N GLN A 24 -16.95 0.82 -47.88
CA GLN A 24 -17.33 0.64 -46.49
C GLN A 24 -18.51 1.58 -46.22
N GLU A 25 -19.60 1.00 -45.73
CA GLU A 25 -20.72 1.74 -45.16
C GLU A 25 -20.18 2.66 -44.06
N VAL A 26 -20.29 3.96 -44.29
CA VAL A 26 -20.02 4.99 -43.29
C VAL A 26 -21.15 4.91 -42.25
N PRO A 27 -20.88 4.71 -40.96
CA PRO A 27 -21.91 4.91 -39.95
C PRO A 27 -22.29 6.39 -39.99
N GLN A 28 -23.55 6.67 -40.29
CA GLN A 28 -24.09 8.03 -40.26
C GLN A 28 -23.99 8.58 -38.82
N PRO A 29 -23.69 9.88 -38.65
CA PRO A 29 -23.82 10.51 -37.34
C PRO A 29 -25.30 10.50 -36.96
N ALA A 30 -25.62 9.84 -35.85
CA ALA A 30 -26.95 9.88 -35.28
C ALA A 30 -27.29 11.34 -34.91
N GLU A 31 -28.47 11.75 -35.33
CA GLU A 31 -29.02 13.09 -35.23
C GLU A 31 -29.05 13.61 -33.78
N GLU A 32 -28.64 14.87 -33.60
CA GLU A 32 -28.99 15.68 -32.43
C GLU A 32 -30.52 15.78 -32.35
N THR A 33 -31.11 15.00 -31.45
CA THR A 33 -32.46 15.26 -30.98
C THR A 33 -32.37 16.27 -29.84
N THR A 34 -32.77 17.51 -30.13
CA THR A 34 -33.13 18.48 -29.11
C THR A 34 -34.33 17.96 -28.33
N GLY A 35 -34.07 17.28 -27.23
CA GLY A 35 -35.06 16.79 -26.27
C GLY A 35 -34.63 17.17 -24.86
N VAL A 36 -35.38 18.06 -24.23
CA VAL A 36 -35.26 18.36 -22.80
C VAL A 36 -35.60 17.07 -22.03
N GLY A 37 -34.61 16.46 -21.38
CA GLY A 37 -34.78 15.27 -20.55
C GLY A 37 -33.56 15.06 -19.65
N GLY A 38 -33.80 14.96 -18.34
CA GLY A 38 -32.78 14.99 -17.29
C GLY A 38 -31.68 13.94 -17.44
N GLY A 39 -30.48 14.31 -16.98
CA GLY A 39 -29.28 13.48 -16.99
C GLY A 39 -29.48 12.17 -16.23
N TYR A 40 -29.59 11.08 -16.97
CA TYR A 40 -29.35 9.73 -16.47
C TYR A 40 -27.88 9.40 -16.71
N SER A 41 -27.08 9.37 -15.65
CA SER A 41 -25.79 8.66 -15.66
C SER A 41 -26.08 7.16 -15.82
N PRO A 42 -25.34 6.41 -16.65
CA PRO A 42 -25.56 4.98 -16.76
C PRO A 42 -25.34 4.32 -15.38
N ILE A 43 -26.30 3.48 -14.98
CA ILE A 43 -26.24 2.72 -13.72
C ILE A 43 -25.15 1.66 -13.89
N ILE A 44 -23.93 1.96 -13.44
CA ILE A 44 -22.82 1.00 -13.42
C ILE A 44 -23.06 0.01 -12.26
N THR A 45 -22.81 -1.28 -12.50
CA THR A 45 -22.87 -2.36 -11.50
C THR A 45 -21.62 -2.37 -10.61
N ALA A 46 -21.68 -3.00 -9.43
CA ALA A 46 -20.51 -3.13 -8.55
C ALA A 46 -19.35 -3.89 -9.22
N GLU A 47 -19.65 -4.87 -10.08
CA GLU A 47 -18.64 -5.66 -10.79
C GLU A 47 -17.96 -4.87 -11.91
N GLU A 48 -18.72 -4.05 -12.64
CA GLU A 48 -18.15 -3.11 -13.60
C GLU A 48 -17.29 -2.05 -12.89
N ALA A 49 -17.70 -1.58 -11.72
CA ALA A 49 -16.91 -0.65 -10.91
C ALA A 49 -15.57 -1.27 -10.47
N VAL A 50 -15.57 -2.51 -9.95
CA VAL A 50 -14.35 -3.26 -9.63
C VAL A 50 -13.45 -3.41 -10.86
N ASN A 51 -14.02 -3.75 -12.02
CA ASN A 51 -13.23 -3.87 -13.24
C ASN A 51 -12.63 -2.55 -13.71
N LEU A 52 -13.35 -1.42 -13.57
CA LEU A 52 -12.81 -0.10 -13.87
C LEU A 52 -11.64 0.29 -12.96
N ASP A 53 -11.65 -0.17 -11.71
CA ASP A 53 -10.62 0.18 -10.72
C ASP A 53 -9.40 -0.74 -10.75
N GLU A 54 -9.55 -1.99 -11.21
CA GLU A 54 -8.48 -3.00 -11.14
C GLU A 54 -8.07 -3.59 -12.50
N ASP A 55 -8.89 -3.51 -13.54
CA ASP A 55 -8.57 -4.09 -14.85
C ASP A 55 -7.67 -3.17 -15.70
N ILE A 56 -6.41 -3.07 -15.32
CA ILE A 56 -5.44 -2.21 -16.01
C ILE A 56 -5.18 -2.71 -17.45
N GLN A 57 -5.34 -1.82 -18.43
CA GLN A 57 -5.06 -2.12 -19.85
C GLN A 57 -3.63 -1.73 -20.23
N PRO A 58 -3.04 -2.34 -21.30
CA PRO A 58 -1.71 -1.97 -21.77
C PRO A 58 -1.53 -0.46 -22.02
N GLU A 59 -2.57 0.17 -22.56
CA GLU A 59 -2.57 1.58 -22.93
C GLU A 59 -2.47 2.51 -21.72
N ASP A 60 -3.04 2.11 -20.57
CA ASP A 60 -2.94 2.86 -19.32
C ASP A 60 -1.48 2.89 -18.81
N LEU A 61 -0.69 1.87 -19.15
CA LEU A 61 0.75 1.81 -18.87
C LEU A 61 1.62 2.34 -20.03
N GLY A 62 1.02 2.86 -21.10
CA GLY A 62 1.74 3.37 -22.27
C GLY A 62 2.50 2.30 -23.06
N VAL A 63 2.02 1.06 -23.02
CA VAL A 63 2.56 -0.08 -23.77
C VAL A 63 1.48 -0.71 -24.65
N SER A 64 1.89 -1.56 -25.58
CA SER A 64 0.98 -2.31 -26.45
C SER A 64 0.76 -3.73 -25.92
N GLU A 65 -0.39 -4.31 -26.24
CA GLU A 65 -0.72 -5.71 -25.96
C GLU A 65 0.43 -6.70 -26.28
N PRO A 66 0.91 -7.50 -25.30
CA PRO A 66 2.01 -8.44 -25.53
C PRO A 66 1.64 -9.54 -26.52
N LYS A 67 2.32 -9.57 -27.68
CA LYS A 67 2.13 -10.61 -28.70
C LYS A 67 2.97 -11.87 -28.45
N LEU A 68 4.13 -11.71 -27.82
CA LEU A 68 5.09 -12.77 -27.53
C LEU A 68 5.28 -12.86 -26.02
N LEU A 69 5.05 -14.05 -25.48
CA LEU A 69 5.06 -14.34 -24.06
C LEU A 69 6.29 -15.18 -23.65
N PRO A 70 6.70 -15.16 -22.37
CA PRO A 70 7.82 -15.94 -21.83
C PRO A 70 7.75 -17.46 -22.04
N ASP A 71 6.56 -18.03 -22.31
CA ASP A 71 6.36 -19.45 -22.62
C ASP A 71 6.66 -19.80 -24.09
N ASN A 72 6.90 -18.80 -24.94
CA ASN A 72 7.21 -18.99 -26.36
C ASN A 72 8.73 -19.22 -26.59
N PRO A 73 9.13 -20.22 -27.40
CA PRO A 73 10.54 -20.50 -27.71
C PRO A 73 11.33 -19.32 -28.28
N PHE A 74 10.67 -18.37 -28.95
CA PHE A 74 11.32 -17.20 -29.55
C PHE A 74 11.37 -15.97 -28.63
N TYR A 75 10.94 -16.09 -27.36
CA TYR A 75 10.95 -14.97 -26.40
C TYR A 75 12.35 -14.36 -26.20
N PHE A 76 13.41 -15.15 -26.39
CA PHE A 76 14.79 -14.66 -26.34
C PHE A 76 15.06 -13.49 -27.30
N LEU A 77 14.37 -13.42 -28.45
CA LEU A 77 14.49 -12.31 -29.40
C LEU A 77 14.02 -10.99 -28.77
N LYS A 78 12.97 -11.05 -27.94
CA LYS A 78 12.47 -9.87 -27.21
C LYS A 78 13.52 -9.40 -26.19
N ASN A 79 14.10 -10.33 -25.44
CA ASN A 79 15.17 -10.00 -24.47
C ASN A 79 16.42 -9.45 -25.16
N TRP A 80 16.80 -9.98 -26.31
CA TRP A 80 17.91 -9.46 -27.12
C TRP A 80 17.64 -8.03 -27.62
N ALA A 81 16.45 -7.78 -28.18
CA ALA A 81 16.06 -6.44 -28.63
C ALA A 81 16.05 -5.42 -27.47
N ARG A 82 15.51 -5.80 -26.31
CA ARG A 82 15.56 -4.98 -25.07
C ARG A 82 17.00 -4.70 -24.64
N GLY A 83 17.87 -5.71 -24.73
CA GLY A 83 19.30 -5.57 -24.45
C GLY A 83 19.97 -4.52 -25.33
N ILE A 84 19.71 -4.55 -26.65
CA ILE A 84 20.24 -3.57 -27.61
C ILE A 84 19.71 -2.16 -27.30
N GLN A 85 18.40 -2.00 -27.14
CA GLN A 85 17.80 -0.71 -26.81
C GLN A 85 18.40 -0.11 -25.54
N ASN A 86 18.62 -0.95 -24.52
CA ASN A 86 19.26 -0.52 -23.28
C ASN A 86 20.73 -0.09 -23.48
N VAL A 87 21.52 -0.79 -24.30
CA VAL A 87 22.91 -0.40 -24.57
C VAL A 87 22.97 0.93 -25.32
N LEU A 88 22.07 1.15 -26.29
CA LEU A 88 22.00 2.37 -27.09
C LEU A 88 21.41 3.58 -26.33
N THR A 89 20.80 3.36 -25.16
CA THR A 89 20.22 4.43 -24.34
C THR A 89 21.24 4.89 -23.29
N PHE A 90 21.96 5.97 -23.58
CA PHE A 90 23.06 6.45 -22.74
C PHE A 90 22.62 7.36 -21.58
N ASN A 91 21.61 8.22 -21.80
CA ASN A 91 21.14 9.13 -20.76
C ASN A 91 20.50 8.34 -19.60
N PRO A 92 20.86 8.64 -18.33
CA PRO A 92 20.43 7.83 -17.19
C PRO A 92 18.92 7.89 -16.91
N ILE A 93 18.28 9.05 -17.12
CA ILE A 93 16.84 9.26 -16.95
C ILE A 93 16.08 8.50 -18.05
N ARG A 94 16.45 8.70 -19.32
CA ARG A 94 15.85 7.96 -20.45
C ARG A 94 16.04 6.45 -20.33
N LYS A 95 17.16 6.02 -19.75
CA LYS A 95 17.42 4.61 -19.48
C LYS A 95 16.50 4.07 -18.37
N ALA A 96 16.22 4.86 -17.33
CA ALA A 96 15.22 4.52 -16.31
C ALA A 96 13.81 4.43 -16.92
N GLU A 97 13.42 5.40 -17.76
CA GLU A 97 12.14 5.38 -18.49
C GLU A 97 12.00 4.14 -19.37
N LEU A 98 13.08 3.75 -20.07
CA LEU A 98 13.08 2.54 -20.90
C LEU A 98 12.93 1.27 -20.05
N ARG A 99 13.59 1.20 -18.89
CA ARG A 99 13.44 0.08 -17.95
C ARG A 99 12.02 -0.01 -17.39
N MET A 100 11.43 1.13 -17.06
CA MET A 100 10.03 1.22 -16.65
C MET A 100 9.10 0.69 -17.75
N LYS A 101 9.31 1.10 -19.01
CA LYS A 101 8.55 0.54 -20.14
C LYS A 101 8.67 -0.99 -20.23
N PHE A 102 9.85 -1.55 -20.00
CA PHE A 102 10.03 -3.01 -19.99
C PHE A 102 9.31 -3.68 -18.83
N ALA A 103 9.29 -3.07 -17.64
CA ALA A 103 8.52 -3.58 -16.51
C ALA A 103 7.02 -3.57 -16.80
N ASN A 104 6.49 -2.48 -17.39
CA ASN A 104 5.09 -2.41 -17.81
C ASN A 104 4.73 -3.53 -18.79
N GLU A 105 5.56 -3.73 -19.83
CA GLU A 105 5.36 -4.83 -20.78
C GLU A 105 5.37 -6.20 -20.09
N LYS A 106 6.30 -6.41 -19.17
CA LYS A 106 6.43 -7.68 -18.43
C LYS A 106 5.26 -7.91 -17.50
N LEU A 107 4.74 -6.88 -16.83
CA LEU A 107 3.54 -7.02 -16.01
C LEU A 107 2.32 -7.40 -16.86
N MET A 108 2.18 -6.80 -18.06
CA MET A 108 1.14 -7.23 -19.01
C MET A 108 1.38 -8.67 -19.51
N GLU A 109 2.62 -9.12 -19.64
CA GLU A 109 2.93 -10.54 -19.91
C GLU A 109 2.47 -11.44 -18.76
N VAL A 110 2.65 -11.03 -17.49
CA VAL A 110 2.12 -11.75 -16.31
C VAL A 110 0.60 -11.85 -16.41
N LYS A 111 -0.10 -10.72 -16.58
CA LYS A 111 -1.58 -10.68 -16.73
C LYS A 111 -2.04 -11.66 -17.80
N LYS A 112 -1.42 -11.62 -18.97
CA LYS A 112 -1.80 -12.48 -20.10
C LYS A 112 -1.48 -13.96 -19.87
N ILE A 113 -0.41 -14.28 -19.16
CA ILE A 113 -0.09 -15.66 -18.77
C ILE A 113 -1.16 -16.19 -17.81
N VAL A 114 -1.50 -15.43 -16.76
CA VAL A 114 -2.54 -15.82 -15.78
C VAL A 114 -3.89 -16.05 -16.46
N GLN A 115 -4.26 -15.21 -17.44
CA GLN A 115 -5.48 -15.38 -18.23
C GLN A 115 -5.45 -16.59 -19.17
N LYS A 116 -4.27 -16.98 -19.66
CA LYS A 116 -4.12 -18.07 -20.65
C LYS A 116 -3.92 -19.44 -19.99
N THR A 117 -3.32 -19.49 -18.81
CA THR A 117 -2.91 -20.74 -18.17
C THR A 117 -2.95 -20.65 -16.65
N GLN A 118 -3.23 -21.79 -16.01
CA GLN A 118 -3.19 -21.98 -14.56
C GLN A 118 -1.95 -22.79 -14.13
N ASP A 119 -0.94 -22.86 -15.00
CA ASP A 119 0.33 -23.56 -14.77
C ASP A 119 1.24 -22.72 -13.84
N PRO A 120 1.46 -23.14 -12.58
CA PRO A 120 2.15 -22.32 -11.59
C PRO A 120 3.57 -21.92 -12.02
N GLU A 121 4.30 -22.81 -12.69
CA GLU A 121 5.70 -22.56 -13.07
C GLU A 121 5.81 -21.46 -14.13
N LYS A 122 4.85 -21.39 -15.06
CA LYS A 122 4.81 -20.32 -16.06
C LYS A 122 4.47 -18.97 -15.44
N ILE A 123 3.53 -18.96 -14.49
CA ILE A 123 3.12 -17.76 -13.76
C ILE A 123 4.29 -17.25 -12.91
N LYS A 124 4.93 -18.12 -12.12
CA LYS A 124 6.12 -17.81 -11.31
C LYS A 124 7.23 -17.21 -12.16
N LYS A 125 7.59 -17.88 -13.26
CA LYS A 125 8.61 -17.39 -14.19
C LYS A 125 8.26 -16.02 -14.79
N ALA A 126 7.00 -15.75 -15.08
CA ALA A 126 6.57 -14.44 -15.58
C ALA A 126 6.73 -13.36 -14.51
N ALA A 127 6.31 -13.65 -13.27
CA ALA A 127 6.45 -12.77 -12.12
C ALA A 127 7.93 -12.47 -11.80
N GLU A 128 8.80 -13.48 -11.82
CA GLU A 128 10.25 -13.32 -11.65
C GLU A 128 10.85 -12.37 -12.70
N ASN A 129 10.44 -12.51 -13.96
CA ASN A 129 10.91 -11.63 -15.02
C ASN A 129 10.51 -10.17 -14.76
N TYR A 130 9.31 -9.94 -14.24
CA TYR A 130 8.82 -8.63 -13.84
C TYR A 130 9.62 -8.08 -12.65
N GLN A 131 9.76 -8.84 -11.55
CA GLN A 131 10.54 -8.47 -10.35
C GLN A 131 11.97 -8.04 -10.72
N GLN A 132 12.66 -8.85 -11.54
CA GLN A 132 14.00 -8.53 -12.01
C GLN A 132 14.09 -7.23 -12.81
N GLU A 133 13.01 -6.83 -13.50
CA GLU A 133 13.00 -5.56 -14.22
C GLU A 133 12.75 -4.38 -13.29
N VAL A 134 11.86 -4.53 -12.32
CA VAL A 134 11.63 -3.53 -11.27
C VAL A 134 12.92 -3.24 -10.49
N GLU A 135 13.67 -4.28 -10.14
CA GLU A 135 14.99 -4.14 -9.51
C GLU A 135 15.98 -3.35 -10.39
N LYS A 136 15.95 -3.56 -11.71
CA LYS A 136 16.81 -2.81 -12.65
C LYS A 136 16.40 -1.35 -12.77
N ILE A 137 15.13 -1.00 -12.58
CA ILE A 137 14.68 0.40 -12.53
C ILE A 137 15.35 1.07 -11.33
N LYS A 138 15.21 0.49 -10.13
CA LYS A 138 15.82 1.01 -8.90
C LYS A 138 17.33 1.21 -9.05
N ASN A 139 18.05 0.19 -9.51
CA ASN A 139 19.50 0.27 -9.75
C ASN A 139 19.91 1.31 -10.82
N GLN A 140 19.03 1.62 -11.77
CA GLN A 140 19.28 2.66 -12.75
C GLN A 140 18.99 4.05 -12.19
N VAL A 141 17.96 4.20 -11.37
CA VAL A 141 17.60 5.44 -10.67
C VAL A 141 18.69 5.85 -9.68
N GLU A 142 19.37 4.90 -9.03
CA GLU A 142 20.52 5.19 -8.16
C GLU A 142 21.65 5.97 -8.86
N LYS A 143 21.77 5.84 -10.19
CA LYS A 143 22.76 6.55 -11.00
C LYS A 143 22.33 7.97 -11.37
N ILE A 144 21.06 8.31 -11.14
CA ILE A 144 20.54 9.67 -11.32
C ILE A 144 20.98 10.50 -10.11
N LYS A 145 21.82 11.51 -10.37
CA LYS A 145 22.41 12.37 -9.34
C LYS A 145 21.43 13.44 -8.87
N GLU A 146 20.70 14.02 -9.81
CA GLU A 146 19.78 15.13 -9.57
C GLU A 146 18.47 14.66 -8.93
N LYS A 147 17.87 15.53 -8.12
CA LYS A 147 16.53 15.36 -7.56
C LYS A 147 15.46 15.99 -8.45
N ALA A 148 14.19 15.67 -8.20
CA ALA A 148 13.05 16.27 -8.92
C ALA A 148 13.05 17.80 -8.86
N LYS A 149 13.40 18.38 -7.70
CA LYS A 149 13.51 19.84 -7.51
C LYS A 149 14.61 20.52 -8.35
N GLU A 150 15.58 19.75 -8.83
CA GLU A 150 16.78 20.26 -9.53
C GLU A 150 16.65 20.11 -11.04
N ASN A 151 15.97 19.06 -11.51
CA ASN A 151 15.87 18.75 -12.93
C ASN A 151 14.41 18.42 -13.34
N PRO A 152 13.78 19.22 -14.23
CA PRO A 152 12.42 18.97 -14.72
C PRO A 152 12.22 17.61 -15.40
N GLN A 153 13.28 17.01 -15.97
CA GLN A 153 13.20 15.66 -16.54
C GLN A 153 13.09 14.59 -15.45
N VAL A 154 13.74 14.80 -14.30
CA VAL A 154 13.61 13.91 -13.14
C VAL A 154 12.21 14.05 -12.53
N GLU A 155 11.70 15.28 -12.44
CA GLU A 155 10.32 15.53 -12.00
C GLU A 155 9.30 14.83 -12.91
N SER A 156 9.40 15.03 -14.23
CA SER A 156 8.50 14.40 -15.19
C SER A 156 8.60 12.86 -15.17
N PHE A 157 9.82 12.33 -15.02
CA PHE A 157 10.02 10.89 -14.85
C PHE A 157 9.33 10.38 -13.58
N LEU A 158 9.51 11.07 -12.45
CA LEU A 158 8.94 10.67 -11.16
C LEU A 158 7.40 10.70 -11.19
N ASP A 159 6.79 11.72 -11.80
CA ASP A 159 5.33 11.79 -11.95
C ASP A 159 4.80 10.59 -12.75
N LYS A 160 5.46 10.28 -13.87
CA LYS A 160 5.11 9.10 -14.68
C LYS A 160 5.34 7.80 -13.92
N PHE A 161 6.42 7.72 -13.15
CA PHE A 161 6.77 6.55 -12.36
C PHE A 161 5.71 6.28 -11.28
N ILE A 162 5.35 7.27 -10.47
CA ILE A 162 4.29 7.16 -9.44
C ILE A 162 2.96 6.72 -10.08
N HIS A 163 2.59 7.32 -11.21
CA HIS A 163 1.38 6.95 -11.94
C HIS A 163 1.37 5.48 -12.36
N GLN A 164 2.48 4.96 -12.90
CA GLN A 164 2.54 3.59 -13.37
C GLN A 164 2.70 2.58 -12.23
N GLN A 165 3.44 2.92 -11.17
CA GLN A 165 3.64 2.01 -10.03
C GLN A 165 2.34 1.81 -9.22
N THR A 166 1.51 2.83 -9.08
CA THR A 166 0.19 2.67 -8.43
C THR A 166 -0.74 1.76 -9.24
N LEU A 167 -0.68 1.80 -10.58
CA LEU A 167 -1.38 0.84 -11.45
C LEU A 167 -0.79 -0.57 -11.35
N HIS A 168 0.54 -0.70 -11.23
CA HIS A 168 1.19 -1.99 -11.00
C HIS A 168 0.70 -2.63 -9.70
N GLN A 169 0.61 -1.86 -8.62
CA GLN A 169 0.09 -2.34 -7.34
C GLN A 169 -1.34 -2.89 -7.49
N LYS A 170 -2.24 -2.11 -8.11
CA LYS A 170 -3.65 -2.53 -8.34
C LYS A 170 -3.74 -3.82 -9.15
N LEU A 171 -2.96 -3.92 -10.24
CA LEU A 171 -2.97 -5.10 -11.09
C LEU A 171 -2.40 -6.33 -10.38
N LEU A 172 -1.32 -6.20 -9.62
CA LEU A 172 -0.73 -7.33 -8.88
C LEU A 172 -1.71 -7.88 -7.84
N GLN A 173 -2.40 -7.03 -7.09
CA GLN A 173 -3.48 -7.45 -6.17
C GLN A 173 -4.61 -8.17 -6.89
N LYS A 174 -5.04 -7.67 -8.06
CA LYS A 174 -6.05 -8.36 -8.87
C LYS A 174 -5.57 -9.76 -9.27
N LEU A 175 -4.32 -9.88 -9.69
CA LEU A 175 -3.75 -11.15 -10.15
C LEU A 175 -3.64 -12.19 -9.04
N GLU A 176 -3.39 -11.78 -7.79
CA GLU A 176 -3.40 -12.68 -6.62
C GLU A 176 -4.70 -13.48 -6.49
N THR A 177 -5.83 -12.88 -6.87
CA THR A 177 -7.14 -13.54 -6.83
C THR A 177 -7.40 -14.51 -8.00
N GLN A 178 -6.56 -14.47 -9.04
CA GLN A 178 -6.73 -15.23 -10.29
C GLN A 178 -5.73 -16.37 -10.47
N VAL A 179 -4.70 -16.41 -9.63
CA VAL A 179 -3.65 -17.44 -9.67
C VAL A 179 -3.98 -18.62 -8.77
N PRO A 180 -3.48 -19.82 -9.10
CA PRO A 180 -3.63 -20.97 -8.22
C PRO A 180 -2.78 -20.77 -6.93
N PRO A 181 -3.13 -21.45 -5.82
CA PRO A 181 -2.43 -21.29 -4.54
C PRO A 181 -0.91 -21.47 -4.61
N GLU A 182 -0.43 -22.36 -5.48
CA GLU A 182 1.00 -22.63 -5.65
C GLU A 182 1.78 -21.47 -6.27
N ALA A 183 1.09 -20.56 -6.98
CA ALA A 183 1.68 -19.36 -7.59
C ALA A 183 1.35 -18.06 -6.83
N PHE A 184 0.40 -18.12 -5.88
CA PHE A 184 -0.01 -16.97 -5.07
C PHE A 184 1.17 -16.30 -4.38
N GLU A 185 1.97 -17.06 -3.63
CA GLU A 185 3.12 -16.55 -2.88
C GLU A 185 4.10 -15.78 -3.78
N LYS A 186 4.27 -16.22 -5.04
CA LYS A 186 5.18 -15.56 -5.97
C LYS A 186 4.64 -14.24 -6.53
N ILE A 187 3.32 -14.12 -6.69
CA ILE A 187 2.70 -12.86 -7.08
C ILE A 187 2.72 -11.89 -5.90
N GLU A 188 2.42 -12.37 -4.70
CA GLU A 188 2.51 -11.59 -3.47
C GLU A 188 3.93 -11.08 -3.24
N GLU A 189 4.94 -11.93 -3.35
CA GLU A 189 6.35 -11.55 -3.29
C GLU A 189 6.67 -10.46 -4.33
N ALA A 190 6.19 -10.61 -5.56
CA ALA A 190 6.40 -9.62 -6.61
C ALA A 190 5.72 -8.28 -6.31
N ARG A 191 4.57 -8.29 -5.64
CA ARG A 191 3.84 -7.10 -5.18
C ARG A 191 4.58 -6.41 -4.04
N GLU A 192 5.03 -7.16 -3.05
CA GLU A 192 5.76 -6.66 -1.88
C GLU A 192 7.11 -6.06 -2.27
N GLU A 193 7.88 -6.74 -3.12
CA GLU A 193 9.13 -6.20 -3.67
C GLU A 193 8.88 -4.97 -4.54
N HIS A 194 7.80 -4.96 -5.33
CA HIS A 194 7.42 -3.80 -6.12
C HIS A 194 7.19 -2.56 -5.24
N LEU A 195 6.45 -2.69 -4.13
CA LEU A 195 6.23 -1.58 -3.19
C LEU A 195 7.52 -1.10 -2.56
N GLU A 196 8.43 -2.02 -2.21
CA GLU A 196 9.75 -1.68 -1.67
C GLU A 196 10.57 -0.84 -2.68
N ARG A 197 10.57 -1.24 -3.96
CA ARG A 197 11.27 -0.47 -5.02
C ARG A 197 10.56 0.81 -5.39
N PHE A 198 9.23 0.85 -5.31
CA PHE A 198 8.44 2.05 -5.50
C PHE A 198 8.85 3.10 -4.46
N LYS A 199 8.85 2.74 -3.17
CA LYS A 199 9.36 3.59 -2.09
C LYS A 199 10.79 4.06 -2.37
N ASP A 200 11.72 3.14 -2.65
CA ASP A 200 13.13 3.46 -2.84
C ASP A 200 13.34 4.53 -3.91
N VAL A 201 12.70 4.35 -5.08
CA VAL A 201 12.80 5.30 -6.20
C VAL A 201 12.15 6.64 -5.85
N MET A 202 10.96 6.62 -5.22
CA MET A 202 10.24 7.84 -4.83
C MET A 202 11.08 8.70 -3.88
N LEU A 203 11.59 8.12 -2.79
CA LEU A 203 12.40 8.83 -1.79
C LEU A 203 13.80 9.18 -2.31
N LYS A 204 14.34 8.39 -3.25
CA LYS A 204 15.61 8.73 -3.92
C LYS A 204 15.48 9.96 -4.80
N LEU A 205 14.33 10.22 -5.41
CA LEU A 205 14.17 11.32 -6.37
C LEU A 205 13.46 12.55 -5.80
N GLU A 206 12.64 12.40 -4.78
CA GLU A 206 11.97 13.51 -4.09
C GLU A 206 12.24 13.44 -2.58
N ASP A 207 12.79 14.52 -2.03
CA ASP A 207 13.15 14.64 -0.61
C ASP A 207 12.24 15.62 0.15
N ARG A 208 11.33 16.31 -0.55
CA ARG A 208 10.36 17.23 0.05
C ARG A 208 9.05 16.49 0.34
N LYS A 209 8.69 16.39 1.62
CA LYS A 209 7.51 15.65 2.09
C LYS A 209 6.22 16.16 1.45
N GLU A 210 6.06 17.47 1.40
CA GLU A 210 4.87 18.13 0.84
C GLU A 210 4.68 17.79 -0.64
N LYS A 211 5.79 17.62 -1.38
CA LYS A 211 5.74 17.25 -2.80
C LYS A 211 5.44 15.78 -3.02
N ILE A 212 5.82 14.90 -2.10
CA ILE A 212 5.39 13.49 -2.14
C ILE A 212 3.87 13.42 -2.00
N THR A 213 3.31 14.10 -1.01
CA THR A 213 1.85 14.20 -0.79
C THR A 213 1.14 14.78 -2.02
N GLU A 214 1.57 15.95 -2.52
CA GLU A 214 0.96 16.61 -3.68
C GLU A 214 0.97 15.71 -4.93
N LYS A 215 2.08 15.01 -5.19
CA LYS A 215 2.19 14.10 -6.34
C LYS A 215 1.28 12.90 -6.20
N LEU A 216 1.26 12.25 -5.03
CA LEU A 216 0.39 11.09 -4.78
C LEU A 216 -1.08 11.47 -4.90
N ASP A 217 -1.50 12.58 -4.28
CA ASP A 217 -2.87 13.09 -4.35
C ASP A 217 -3.28 13.35 -5.80
N LYS A 218 -2.50 14.17 -6.50
CA LYS A 218 -2.80 14.54 -7.89
C LYS A 218 -2.91 13.31 -8.79
N ILE A 219 -1.94 12.40 -8.70
CA ILE A 219 -1.87 11.25 -9.59
C ILE A 219 -3.01 10.26 -9.33
N LEU A 220 -3.34 10.00 -8.06
CA LEU A 220 -4.41 9.08 -7.70
C LEU A 220 -5.79 9.66 -8.06
N GLU A 221 -5.97 10.97 -7.90
CA GLU A 221 -7.20 11.68 -8.29
C GLU A 221 -7.39 11.69 -9.82
N GLU A 222 -6.32 11.94 -10.59
CA GLU A 222 -6.36 11.97 -12.06
C GLU A 222 -6.47 10.58 -12.70
N GLN A 223 -6.20 9.50 -11.94
CA GLN A 223 -6.35 8.15 -12.45
C GLN A 223 -7.79 7.84 -12.84
N LYS A 224 -7.93 7.13 -13.97
CA LYS A 224 -9.20 6.54 -14.38
C LYS A 224 -9.67 5.55 -13.33
N GLY A 225 -10.98 5.47 -13.14
CA GLY A 225 -11.60 4.53 -12.22
C GLY A 225 -13.09 4.76 -12.14
N SER A 226 -13.75 3.94 -11.35
CA SER A 226 -15.16 4.04 -11.01
C SER A 226 -15.41 5.20 -10.03
N GLN A 227 -16.68 5.37 -9.66
CA GLN A 227 -17.07 6.28 -8.59
C GLN A 227 -16.58 5.85 -7.19
N PHE A 228 -16.03 4.64 -7.05
CA PHE A 228 -15.49 4.07 -5.81
C PHE A 228 -13.95 4.02 -5.78
N LYS A 229 -13.28 4.51 -6.84
CA LYS A 229 -11.83 4.39 -7.04
C LYS A 229 -11.00 4.89 -5.85
N GLU A 230 -11.48 5.89 -5.12
CA GLU A 230 -10.77 6.44 -3.96
C GLU A 230 -10.55 5.38 -2.87
N PHE A 231 -11.44 4.40 -2.74
CA PHE A 231 -11.23 3.27 -1.84
C PHE A 231 -10.01 2.43 -2.24
N LYS A 232 -9.86 2.14 -3.54
CA LYS A 232 -8.70 1.40 -4.04
C LYS A 232 -7.42 2.23 -3.98
N ASN A 233 -7.52 3.54 -4.19
CA ASN A 233 -6.40 4.48 -4.02
C ASN A 233 -5.90 4.50 -2.56
N LEU A 234 -6.82 4.49 -1.59
CA LEU A 234 -6.50 4.41 -0.17
C LEU A 234 -5.77 3.11 0.20
N GLU A 235 -6.15 1.98 -0.39
CA GLU A 235 -5.46 0.72 -0.17
C GLU A 235 -4.00 0.78 -0.65
N VAL A 236 -3.77 1.33 -1.85
CA VAL A 236 -2.41 1.53 -2.39
C VAL A 236 -1.58 2.44 -1.49
N LEU A 237 -2.16 3.54 -0.99
CA LEU A 237 -1.48 4.45 -0.08
C LEU A 237 -1.11 3.76 1.24
N LYS A 238 -2.04 2.99 1.83
CA LYS A 238 -1.77 2.22 3.05
C LYS A 238 -0.64 1.22 2.87
N ASN A 239 -0.66 0.46 1.77
CA ASN A 239 0.44 -0.48 1.51
C ASN A 239 1.78 0.24 1.34
N LEU A 240 1.77 1.46 0.78
CA LEU A 240 2.97 2.29 0.69
C LEU A 240 3.40 2.88 2.04
N GLU A 241 2.45 3.25 2.91
CA GLU A 241 2.69 3.76 4.28
C GLU A 241 3.54 2.75 5.08
N GLU A 242 3.28 1.46 4.92
CA GLU A 242 4.01 0.41 5.64
C GLU A 242 5.45 0.24 5.17
N LYS A 243 5.73 0.55 3.90
CA LYS A 243 7.09 0.42 3.35
C LYS A 243 7.94 1.62 3.68
N VAL A 244 7.36 2.82 3.68
CA VAL A 244 8.11 4.05 3.90
C VAL A 244 8.66 4.12 5.33
N PRO A 245 9.87 4.69 5.52
CA PRO A 245 10.43 4.89 6.86
C PRO A 245 9.60 5.93 7.64
N GLU A 246 9.73 5.94 8.97
CA GLU A 246 8.94 6.80 9.88
C GLU A 246 8.96 8.28 9.48
N GLU A 247 10.09 8.79 8.98
CA GLU A 247 10.22 10.19 8.59
C GLU A 247 9.36 10.53 7.38
N ALA A 248 9.06 9.56 6.51
CA ALA A 248 8.26 9.72 5.29
C ALA A 248 6.80 9.29 5.47
N LYS A 249 6.46 8.54 6.53
CA LYS A 249 5.07 8.12 6.82
C LYS A 249 4.09 9.27 6.84
N GLU A 250 4.47 10.41 7.41
CA GLU A 250 3.57 11.58 7.52
C GLU A 250 3.10 12.09 6.15
N ALA A 251 3.97 12.06 5.13
CA ALA A 251 3.59 12.47 3.78
C ALA A 251 2.53 11.55 3.17
N ILE A 252 2.64 10.25 3.42
CA ILE A 252 1.67 9.24 2.95
C ILE A 252 0.37 9.34 3.75
N LYS A 253 0.46 9.47 5.08
CA LYS A 253 -0.70 9.68 5.96
C LYS A 253 -1.52 10.91 5.56
N GLN A 254 -0.85 11.99 5.15
CA GLN A 254 -1.55 13.18 4.66
C GLN A 254 -2.27 12.93 3.33
N ALA A 255 -1.66 12.19 2.40
CA ALA A 255 -2.32 11.79 1.15
C ALA A 255 -3.53 10.88 1.43
N GLU A 256 -3.44 9.99 2.42
CA GLU A 256 -4.56 9.17 2.86
C GLU A 256 -5.67 9.97 3.51
N GLU A 257 -5.36 10.95 4.35
CA GLU A 257 -6.35 11.86 4.94
C GLU A 257 -7.11 12.61 3.83
N ASN A 258 -6.41 13.05 2.79
CA ASN A 258 -7.01 13.72 1.64
C ASN A 258 -7.89 12.76 0.83
N ALA A 259 -7.44 11.53 0.57
CA ALA A 259 -8.22 10.51 -0.11
C ALA A 259 -9.47 10.07 0.69
N LEU A 260 -9.36 9.95 2.02
CA LEU A 260 -10.49 9.67 2.90
C LEU A 260 -11.55 10.77 2.82
N LYS A 261 -11.14 12.05 2.80
CA LYS A 261 -12.05 13.19 2.63
C LYS A 261 -12.76 13.18 1.28
N ARG A 262 -12.03 12.85 0.20
CA ARG A 262 -12.62 12.69 -1.14
C ARG A 262 -13.65 11.56 -1.16
N LEU A 263 -13.26 10.37 -0.69
CA LEU A 263 -14.16 9.21 -0.60
C LEU A 263 -15.41 9.50 0.22
N GLN A 264 -15.26 10.13 1.39
CA GLN A 264 -16.38 10.56 2.22
C GLN A 264 -17.31 11.49 1.44
N GLY A 265 -16.75 12.54 0.83
CA GLY A 265 -17.52 13.52 0.07
C GLY A 265 -18.23 12.90 -1.13
N ASP A 266 -17.65 11.89 -1.77
CA ASP A 266 -18.27 11.17 -2.88
C ASP A 266 -19.43 10.29 -2.39
N LEU A 267 -19.22 9.51 -1.32
CA LEU A 267 -20.26 8.68 -0.71
C LEU A 267 -21.45 9.51 -0.17
N GLU A 268 -21.19 10.69 0.40
CA GLU A 268 -22.23 11.60 0.87
C GLU A 268 -23.04 12.22 -0.27
N LYS A 269 -22.49 12.33 -1.47
CA LYS A 269 -23.19 12.86 -2.66
C LYS A 269 -23.97 11.80 -3.42
N MET A 270 -23.57 10.53 -3.32
CA MET A 270 -24.23 9.40 -3.98
C MET A 270 -25.69 9.22 -3.56
N SER A 271 -26.47 8.56 -4.42
CA SER A 271 -27.82 8.12 -4.07
C SER A 271 -27.76 6.92 -3.11
N PRO A 272 -28.85 6.63 -2.36
CA PRO A 272 -28.95 5.41 -1.57
C PRO A 272 -28.68 4.14 -2.40
N GLU A 273 -29.11 4.07 -3.65
CA GLU A 273 -28.85 2.92 -4.51
C GLU A 273 -27.34 2.75 -4.81
N ASP A 274 -26.62 3.84 -5.10
CA ASP A 274 -25.18 3.78 -5.35
C ASP A 274 -24.37 3.51 -4.07
N GLN A 275 -24.85 3.94 -2.91
CA GLN A 275 -24.26 3.55 -1.62
C GLN A 275 -24.42 2.05 -1.34
N GLU A 276 -25.47 1.40 -1.84
CA GLU A 276 -25.68 -0.05 -1.68
C GLU A 276 -24.67 -0.82 -2.53
N LYS A 277 -24.49 -0.37 -3.77
CA LYS A 277 -23.46 -0.90 -4.68
C LYS A 277 -22.05 -0.73 -4.13
N PHE A 278 -21.80 0.29 -3.30
CA PHE A 278 -20.50 0.39 -2.63
C PHE A 278 -20.25 -0.79 -1.69
N GLY A 279 -21.28 -1.26 -0.96
CA GLY A 279 -21.20 -2.48 -0.17
C GLY A 279 -20.86 -3.72 -1.01
N GLU A 280 -21.56 -3.89 -2.14
CA GLU A 280 -21.26 -4.97 -3.10
C GLU A 280 -19.86 -4.85 -3.73
N TYR A 281 -19.40 -3.62 -3.97
CA TYR A 281 -18.06 -3.33 -4.48
C TYR A 281 -17.00 -3.78 -3.46
N LEU A 282 -17.18 -3.46 -2.17
CA LEU A 282 -16.29 -3.90 -1.09
C LEU A 282 -16.23 -5.43 -0.95
N GLU A 283 -17.30 -6.13 -1.31
CA GLU A 283 -17.30 -7.59 -1.34
C GLU A 283 -16.54 -8.19 -2.51
N LYS A 284 -16.32 -7.45 -3.59
CA LYS A 284 -15.74 -7.99 -4.83
C LYS A 284 -14.34 -7.48 -5.12
N ILE A 285 -13.99 -6.32 -4.58
CA ILE A 285 -12.70 -5.68 -4.80
C ILE A 285 -11.56 -6.58 -4.28
N SER A 286 -10.48 -6.70 -5.06
CA SER A 286 -9.29 -7.45 -4.64
C SER A 286 -8.53 -6.70 -3.55
N GLY A 287 -7.63 -7.38 -2.86
CA GLY A 287 -6.78 -6.77 -1.84
C GLY A 287 -6.81 -7.49 -0.50
N GLU A 288 -6.21 -6.85 0.49
CA GLU A 288 -6.16 -7.36 1.86
C GLU A 288 -7.41 -6.93 2.63
N ASN A 289 -8.23 -7.90 3.05
CA ASN A 289 -9.44 -7.65 3.83
C ASN A 289 -9.15 -6.85 5.11
N GLU A 290 -7.99 -7.07 5.75
CA GLU A 290 -7.55 -6.33 6.93
C GLU A 290 -7.37 -4.83 6.61
N ARG A 291 -6.83 -4.49 5.44
CA ARG A 291 -6.69 -3.09 4.99
C ARG A 291 -8.03 -2.48 4.67
N HIS A 292 -8.91 -3.24 4.04
CA HIS A 292 -10.28 -2.78 3.79
C HIS A 292 -10.98 -2.43 5.09
N LEU A 293 -10.84 -3.26 6.14
CA LEU A 293 -11.36 -2.96 7.48
C LEU A 293 -10.76 -1.68 8.07
N GLU A 294 -9.44 -1.50 8.01
CA GLU A 294 -8.80 -0.27 8.48
C GLU A 294 -9.34 0.98 7.76
N ILE A 295 -9.46 0.93 6.43
CA ILE A 295 -9.99 2.05 5.64
C ILE A 295 -11.42 2.36 6.07
N MET A 296 -12.26 1.34 6.23
CA MET A 296 -13.64 1.52 6.65
C MET A 296 -13.76 2.12 8.05
N GLU A 297 -12.94 1.68 9.00
CA GLU A 297 -12.97 2.24 10.36
C GLU A 297 -12.50 3.69 10.39
N ASN A 298 -11.45 4.02 9.64
CA ASN A 298 -10.95 5.40 9.53
C ASN A 298 -11.97 6.31 8.79
N LEU A 299 -12.64 5.81 7.76
CA LEU A 299 -13.72 6.51 7.07
C LEU A 299 -14.89 6.80 8.02
N LYS A 300 -15.32 5.81 8.82
CA LYS A 300 -16.37 5.99 9.83
C LYS A 300 -15.99 7.03 10.88
N ALA A 301 -14.74 7.03 11.33
CA ALA A 301 -14.24 8.04 12.25
C ALA A 301 -14.39 9.45 11.66
N LYS A 302 -14.08 9.61 10.37
CA LYS A 302 -14.26 10.88 9.67
C LYS A 302 -15.72 11.32 9.55
N ILE A 303 -16.61 10.37 9.26
CA ILE A 303 -18.06 10.63 9.19
C ILE A 303 -18.63 11.07 10.55
N LYS A 304 -18.03 10.68 11.69
CA LYS A 304 -18.44 11.16 13.02
C LYS A 304 -18.16 12.64 13.25
N GLU A 305 -17.23 13.24 12.52
CA GLU A 305 -16.96 14.69 12.60
C GLU A 305 -18.08 15.54 11.97
N VAL A 306 -19.00 14.90 11.22
CA VAL A 306 -20.09 15.57 10.50
C VAL A 306 -21.40 15.50 11.31
N PRO A 307 -22.26 16.54 11.25
CA PRO A 307 -23.59 16.49 11.88
C PRO A 307 -24.41 15.27 11.44
N GLU A 308 -25.06 14.61 12.39
CA GLU A 308 -25.89 13.43 12.13
C GLU A 308 -27.17 13.82 11.36
N THR A 309 -27.08 13.76 10.03
CA THR A 309 -28.23 13.83 9.14
C THR A 309 -28.76 12.41 8.86
N PRO A 310 -30.03 12.23 8.45
CA PRO A 310 -30.55 10.91 8.08
C PRO A 310 -29.69 10.19 7.04
N LYS A 311 -29.18 10.92 6.04
CA LYS A 311 -28.30 10.38 5.00
C LYS A 311 -26.95 9.90 5.56
N VAL A 312 -26.40 10.63 6.53
CA VAL A 312 -25.14 10.25 7.21
C VAL A 312 -25.35 9.01 8.08
N LEU A 313 -26.49 8.90 8.76
CA LEU A 313 -26.82 7.74 9.58
C LEU A 313 -26.99 6.48 8.73
N GLU A 314 -27.69 6.59 7.60
CA GLU A 314 -27.87 5.51 6.63
C GLU A 314 -26.52 5.06 6.03
N LEU A 315 -25.64 6.01 5.69
CA LEU A 315 -24.29 5.68 5.23
C LEU A 315 -23.48 4.93 6.31
N LYS A 316 -23.58 5.34 7.58
CA LYS A 316 -22.91 4.64 8.69
C LYS A 316 -23.39 3.19 8.81
N GLU A 317 -24.70 2.96 8.72
CA GLU A 317 -25.30 1.63 8.80
C GLU A 317 -24.79 0.72 7.67
N ARG A 318 -24.79 1.20 6.43
CA ARG A 318 -24.27 0.46 5.27
C ARG A 318 -22.78 0.13 5.39
N LEU A 319 -21.98 1.02 5.97
CA LEU A 319 -20.58 0.76 6.27
C LEU A 319 -20.40 -0.30 7.39
N GLU A 320 -21.33 -0.42 8.33
CA GLU A 320 -21.32 -1.52 9.32
C GLU A 320 -21.69 -2.87 8.67
N GLU A 321 -22.64 -2.87 7.75
CA GLU A 321 -23.01 -4.07 6.98
C GLU A 321 -21.82 -4.57 6.14
N GLY A 322 -21.19 -3.69 5.36
CA GLY A 322 -20.00 -4.03 4.57
C GLY A 322 -18.85 -4.56 5.43
N LYS A 323 -18.62 -3.94 6.61
CA LYS A 323 -17.62 -4.40 7.58
C LYS A 323 -17.89 -5.83 8.03
N THR A 324 -19.16 -6.13 8.34
CA THR A 324 -19.55 -7.46 8.81
C THR A 324 -19.23 -8.54 7.77
N LYS A 325 -19.46 -8.24 6.49
CA LYS A 325 -19.16 -9.15 5.39
C LYS A 325 -17.66 -9.36 5.18
N ILE A 326 -16.85 -8.29 5.27
CA ILE A 326 -15.39 -8.40 5.20
C ILE A 326 -14.87 -9.22 6.39
N PHE A 327 -15.43 -9.00 7.58
CA PHE A 327 -15.05 -9.73 8.78
C PHE A 327 -15.29 -11.23 8.64
N GLN A 328 -16.44 -11.65 8.10
CA GLN A 328 -16.73 -13.06 7.82
C GLN A 328 -15.66 -13.71 6.92
N LYS A 329 -15.20 -13.00 5.87
CA LYS A 329 -14.12 -13.50 5.01
C LYS A 329 -12.79 -13.64 5.74
N ILE A 330 -12.50 -12.76 6.69
CA ILE A 330 -11.30 -12.85 7.52
C ILE A 330 -11.42 -14.07 8.43
N GLU A 331 -12.54 -14.25 9.14
CA GLU A 331 -12.77 -15.43 9.98
C GLU A 331 -12.57 -16.75 9.21
N GLU A 332 -13.17 -16.88 8.01
CA GLU A 332 -12.99 -18.04 7.15
C GLU A 332 -11.51 -18.30 6.76
N LYS A 333 -10.71 -17.24 6.63
CA LYS A 333 -9.28 -17.33 6.33
C LYS A 333 -8.47 -17.72 7.59
N LEU A 334 -8.83 -17.17 8.75
CA LEU A 334 -8.18 -17.47 10.02
C LEU A 334 -8.37 -18.94 10.42
N GLU A 335 -9.57 -19.47 10.20
CA GLU A 335 -9.86 -20.90 10.43
C GLU A 335 -8.95 -21.82 9.59
N LYS A 336 -8.64 -21.41 8.34
CA LYS A 336 -7.76 -22.19 7.45
C LYS A 336 -6.28 -22.11 7.85
N LEU A 337 -5.88 -21.02 8.49
CA LEU A 337 -4.49 -20.74 8.87
C LEU A 337 -4.16 -21.11 10.32
N ASP A 338 -5.12 -21.66 11.07
CA ASP A 338 -4.99 -21.98 12.51
C ASP A 338 -4.51 -20.77 13.33
N CYS A 339 -4.99 -19.58 12.96
CA CYS A 339 -4.65 -18.33 13.65
C CYS A 339 -5.38 -18.22 15.00
N PRO A 340 -4.82 -17.50 16.00
CA PRO A 340 -5.51 -17.24 17.25
C PRO A 340 -6.81 -16.46 17.01
N LEU A 341 -7.77 -16.60 17.94
CA LEU A 341 -9.04 -15.89 17.88
C LEU A 341 -8.80 -14.38 17.73
N TRP A 342 -9.30 -13.82 16.62
CA TRP A 342 -9.16 -12.41 16.29
C TRP A 342 -10.53 -11.74 16.31
N THR A 343 -10.60 -10.53 16.87
CA THR A 343 -11.85 -9.77 16.95
C THR A 343 -11.70 -8.43 16.23
N PRO A 344 -12.71 -8.01 15.46
CA PRO A 344 -12.65 -6.76 14.73
C PRO A 344 -12.78 -5.59 15.70
N PRO A 345 -12.33 -4.37 15.32
CA PRO A 345 -12.49 -3.19 16.14
C PRO A 345 -13.95 -2.98 16.55
N ALA A 346 -14.22 -2.84 17.84
CA ALA A 346 -15.56 -2.52 18.34
C ALA A 346 -16.03 -1.14 17.84
N LEU A 347 -17.34 -0.91 17.85
CA LEU A 347 -17.88 0.40 17.46
C LEU A 347 -17.30 1.52 18.33
N GLY A 348 -16.63 2.49 17.70
CA GLY A 348 -15.99 3.58 18.44
C GLY A 348 -14.68 3.21 19.14
N PHE A 349 -14.05 2.11 18.72
CA PHE A 349 -12.75 1.66 19.20
C PHE A 349 -11.68 2.76 19.17
N CYS A 350 -11.62 3.55 18.09
CA CYS A 350 -10.69 4.66 17.96
C CYS A 350 -11.46 5.96 17.71
N LYS A 351 -11.43 6.89 18.68
CA LYS A 351 -12.17 8.17 18.63
C LYS A 351 -11.32 9.32 18.09
N GLU A 352 -10.07 9.40 18.50
CA GLU A 352 -9.15 10.52 18.23
C GLU A 352 -7.89 10.06 17.48
N GLY A 353 -7.98 8.93 16.77
CA GLY A 353 -6.83 8.33 16.12
C GLY A 353 -7.18 7.47 14.92
N ARG A 354 -6.18 6.72 14.46
CA ARG A 354 -6.28 5.81 13.32
C ARG A 354 -6.26 4.36 13.80
N VAL A 355 -7.11 3.54 13.20
CA VAL A 355 -7.08 2.09 13.39
C VAL A 355 -6.01 1.49 12.47
N ILE A 356 -5.16 0.64 13.05
CA ILE A 356 -4.13 -0.15 12.35
C ILE A 356 -4.27 -1.62 12.76
N ILE A 357 -4.17 -2.52 11.78
CA ILE A 357 -4.19 -3.97 11.93
C ILE A 357 -2.89 -4.49 11.32
N GLU A 358 -1.88 -4.70 12.16
CA GLU A 358 -0.60 -5.29 11.75
C GLU A 358 -0.73 -6.81 11.58
N LYS A 359 0.18 -7.42 10.83
CA LYS A 359 0.33 -8.87 10.74
C LYS A 359 1.52 -9.32 11.56
N ASP A 360 1.40 -10.49 12.18
CA ASP A 360 2.52 -11.18 12.79
C ASP A 360 3.52 -11.61 11.70
N PRO A 361 4.81 -11.28 11.82
CA PRO A 361 5.78 -11.51 10.76
C PRO A 361 6.15 -12.99 10.58
N GLU A 362 5.91 -13.85 11.58
CA GLU A 362 6.25 -15.28 11.51
C GLU A 362 5.08 -16.11 11.00
N THR A 363 3.87 -15.78 11.45
CA THR A 363 2.66 -16.57 11.16
C THR A 363 1.79 -15.96 10.06
N GLY A 364 1.96 -14.66 9.75
CA GLY A 364 1.09 -13.93 8.83
C GLY A 364 -0.32 -13.65 9.37
N CYS A 365 -0.62 -14.10 10.59
CA CYS A 365 -1.90 -13.87 11.24
C CYS A 365 -2.07 -12.38 11.60
N PRO A 366 -3.28 -11.81 11.48
CA PRO A 366 -3.53 -10.45 11.92
C PRO A 366 -3.40 -10.35 13.45
N LEU A 367 -2.71 -9.30 13.91
CA LEU A 367 -2.61 -8.92 15.31
C LEU A 367 -3.86 -8.14 15.72
N GLN A 368 -4.10 -8.07 17.03
CA GLN A 368 -5.24 -7.31 17.57
C GLN A 368 -5.17 -5.84 17.12
N PRO A 369 -6.30 -5.22 16.74
CA PRO A 369 -6.32 -3.84 16.26
C PRO A 369 -5.71 -2.86 17.27
N LYS A 370 -4.98 -1.86 16.77
CA LYS A 370 -4.40 -0.78 17.57
C LYS A 370 -5.04 0.56 17.17
N CYS A 371 -5.31 1.41 18.15
CA CYS A 371 -5.69 2.80 17.93
C CYS A 371 -4.46 3.68 18.14
N ILE A 372 -3.98 4.33 17.09
CA ILE A 372 -2.83 5.24 17.13
C ILE A 372 -3.33 6.67 17.10
N ILE A 373 -3.09 7.42 18.18
CA ILE A 373 -3.47 8.83 18.31
C ILE A 373 -2.32 9.70 17.75
N PRO A 374 -2.57 10.57 16.75
CA PRO A 374 -1.56 11.51 16.24
C PRO A 374 -1.05 12.42 17.37
N GLY A 375 0.25 12.35 17.66
CA GLY A 375 0.91 13.19 18.68
C GLY A 375 1.55 12.43 19.86
N GLU A 376 1.22 11.14 20.09
CA GLU A 376 1.89 10.35 21.12
C GLU A 376 3.26 9.79 20.67
N ILE A 377 3.55 9.77 19.37
CA ILE A 377 4.84 9.32 18.82
C ILE A 377 5.95 10.33 19.12
N GLU A 378 5.64 11.63 19.25
CA GLU A 378 6.64 12.66 19.61
C GLU A 378 7.18 12.51 21.04
N ILE A 379 6.49 11.76 21.91
CA ILE A 379 6.93 11.54 23.30
C ILE A 379 7.96 10.40 23.38
N LEU A 380 8.01 9.48 22.40
CA LEU A 380 8.93 8.35 22.40
C LEU A 380 10.25 8.60 21.66
N VAL A 381 10.31 9.60 20.77
CA VAL A 381 11.53 9.92 19.97
C VAL A 381 12.33 11.08 20.54
N LYS A 382 11.77 11.84 21.50
CA LYS A 382 12.65 12.63 22.38
C LYS A 382 13.30 11.64 23.32
N PRO A 383 14.64 11.43 23.28
CA PRO A 383 15.29 10.89 24.46
C PRO A 383 14.86 11.80 25.60
N LEU A 384 14.15 11.23 26.59
CA LEU A 384 13.92 11.91 27.85
C LEU A 384 15.26 12.52 28.25
N PRO A 385 15.31 13.81 28.63
CA PRO A 385 16.55 14.36 29.15
C PRO A 385 16.99 13.40 30.24
N VAL A 386 18.18 12.79 30.07
CA VAL A 386 18.78 11.91 31.05
C VAL A 386 18.97 12.79 32.28
N GLN A 387 17.96 12.79 33.14
CA GLN A 387 18.11 13.33 34.47
C GLN A 387 19.14 12.43 35.13
N PRO A 388 20.21 12.98 35.73
CA PRO A 388 21.14 12.17 36.49
C PRO A 388 20.30 11.38 37.51
N GLU A 389 20.36 10.06 37.42
CA GLU A 389 19.59 9.17 38.28
C GLU A 389 19.98 9.43 39.73
N THR A 390 19.20 10.27 40.42
CA THR A 390 19.12 10.22 41.86
C THR A 390 18.42 8.91 42.20
N PRO A 391 19.01 8.01 43.00
CA PRO A 391 18.39 6.73 43.29
C PRO A 391 17.03 6.96 43.95
N LYS A 392 15.98 6.47 43.30
CA LYS A 392 14.62 6.42 43.87
C LYS A 392 14.67 5.61 45.18
N PRO A 393 14.00 6.05 46.26
CA PRO A 393 13.90 5.25 47.48
C PRO A 393 13.11 3.98 47.14
N VAL A 394 13.73 2.82 47.37
CA VAL A 394 13.05 1.53 47.25
C VAL A 394 12.08 1.43 48.43
N GLU A 395 10.78 1.47 48.16
CA GLU A 395 9.77 0.99 49.11
C GLU A 395 10.04 -0.50 49.34
N GLY A 396 10.80 -0.81 50.39
CA GLY A 396 11.12 -2.20 50.71
C GLY A 396 9.89 -2.94 51.20
N VAL A 397 9.66 -4.14 50.67
CA VAL A 397 8.65 -5.08 51.17
C VAL A 397 9.35 -6.00 52.16
N CYS A 398 8.89 -6.02 53.42
CA CYS A 398 9.37 -6.96 54.42
C CYS A 398 8.34 -8.06 54.66
N ILE A 399 8.80 -9.30 54.77
CA ILE A 399 7.95 -10.40 55.23
C ILE A 399 7.54 -10.16 56.68
N THR A 400 6.32 -10.56 57.05
CA THR A 400 5.76 -10.36 58.41
C THR A 400 6.19 -11.44 59.41
N LEU A 401 7.28 -12.17 59.11
CA LEU A 401 7.84 -13.18 60.01
C LEU A 401 8.38 -12.50 61.28
N TRP A 402 7.99 -13.02 62.44
CA TRP A 402 8.49 -12.53 63.73
C TRP A 402 9.82 -13.21 64.07
N ASP A 403 10.90 -12.48 63.86
CA ASP A 403 12.28 -12.84 64.17
C ASP A 403 12.98 -11.58 64.72
N PRO A 404 12.69 -11.22 65.98
CA PRO A 404 12.85 -9.85 66.47
C PRO A 404 14.31 -9.41 66.45
N ALA A 405 14.53 -8.15 66.17
CA ALA A 405 15.86 -7.53 66.18
C ALA A 405 15.84 -6.22 66.98
N CYS A 406 16.83 -6.02 67.85
CA CYS A 406 16.98 -4.80 68.61
C CYS A 406 17.76 -3.78 67.77
N GLY A 407 17.17 -2.63 67.47
CA GLY A 407 17.84 -1.52 66.79
C GLY A 407 18.80 -0.78 67.72
N LYS A 408 19.82 -0.13 67.16
CA LYS A 408 20.72 0.77 67.92
C LYS A 408 20.00 1.98 68.53
N ASP A 409 18.76 2.23 68.13
CA ASP A 409 17.87 3.23 68.73
C ASP A 409 17.16 2.71 70.01
N GLY A 410 17.43 1.46 70.40
CA GLY A 410 16.84 0.81 71.57
C GLY A 410 15.42 0.28 71.34
N LYS A 411 14.92 0.25 70.10
CA LYS A 411 13.60 -0.29 69.77
C LYS A 411 13.69 -1.69 69.17
N THR A 412 12.73 -2.54 69.54
CA THR A 412 12.59 -3.86 68.93
C THR A 412 11.80 -3.77 67.63
N TYR A 413 12.35 -4.33 66.56
CA TYR A 413 11.72 -4.48 65.25
C TYR A 413 11.30 -5.93 65.03
N SER A 414 10.21 -6.15 64.27
CA SER A 414 9.68 -7.50 64.00
C SER A 414 10.69 -8.43 63.33
N ASN A 415 11.56 -7.86 62.50
CA ASN A 415 12.75 -8.50 61.93
C ASN A 415 13.73 -7.43 61.41
N GLU A 416 14.93 -7.87 61.03
CA GLU A 416 16.00 -7.00 60.52
C GLU A 416 15.55 -6.18 59.28
N CYS A 417 14.67 -6.74 58.44
CA CYS A 417 14.16 -6.01 57.27
C CYS A 417 13.37 -4.76 57.70
N PHE A 418 12.49 -4.89 58.70
CA PHE A 418 11.76 -3.73 59.23
C PHE A 418 12.67 -2.69 59.89
N ALA A 419 13.76 -3.11 60.53
CA ALA A 419 14.77 -2.18 61.06
C ALA A 419 15.45 -1.40 59.92
N LYS A 420 15.85 -2.08 58.84
CA LYS A 420 16.46 -1.46 57.65
C LYS A 420 15.50 -0.51 56.93
N LEU A 421 14.22 -0.87 56.81
CA LEU A 421 13.19 0.02 56.26
C LEU A 421 13.03 1.31 57.08
N ALA A 422 13.14 1.20 58.40
CA ALA A 422 13.13 2.36 59.29
C ALA A 422 14.46 3.15 59.27
N GLY A 423 15.46 2.70 58.51
CA GLY A 423 16.79 3.31 58.45
C GLY A 423 17.61 3.11 59.72
N VAL A 424 17.31 2.09 60.53
CA VAL A 424 17.98 1.80 61.80
C VAL A 424 18.86 0.56 61.66
N GLU A 425 20.13 0.69 62.04
CA GLU A 425 21.02 -0.47 62.14
C GLU A 425 20.62 -1.35 63.33
N VAL A 426 20.63 -2.66 63.12
CA VAL A 426 20.43 -3.65 64.20
C VAL A 426 21.67 -3.67 65.10
N ASP A 427 21.45 -3.62 66.41
CA ASP A 427 22.47 -3.80 67.44
C ASP A 427 22.71 -5.30 67.71
N TYR A 428 21.65 -6.07 67.98
CA TYR A 428 21.72 -7.52 68.16
C TYR A 428 20.38 -8.21 67.84
N GLU A 429 20.45 -9.51 67.56
CA GLU A 429 19.28 -10.37 67.34
C GLU A 429 18.51 -10.63 68.65
N GLY A 430 17.19 -10.52 68.60
CA GLY A 430 16.29 -10.61 69.75
C GLY A 430 15.59 -9.29 70.08
N VAL A 431 14.73 -9.33 71.10
CA VAL A 431 14.09 -8.12 71.62
C VAL A 431 15.09 -7.27 72.41
N CYS A 432 14.93 -5.94 72.38
CA CYS A 432 15.72 -5.05 73.21
C CYS A 432 15.50 -5.34 74.70
N VAL A 433 16.58 -5.44 75.47
CA VAL A 433 16.55 -5.58 76.93
C VAL A 433 17.05 -4.27 77.54
N GLU A 434 16.49 -3.89 78.69
CA GLU A 434 16.93 -2.65 79.35
C GLU A 434 18.38 -2.78 79.82
N PRO A 435 19.18 -1.69 79.73
CA PRO A 435 20.60 -1.73 80.05
C PRO A 435 20.83 -2.07 81.53
N GLY A 436 21.09 -3.34 81.81
CA GLY A 436 21.28 -3.86 83.17
C GLY A 436 21.15 -5.38 83.31
N GLU A 437 20.57 -6.08 82.33
CA GLU A 437 20.47 -7.55 82.33
C GLU A 437 20.93 -8.11 80.96
N LYS A 438 22.24 -8.35 80.83
CA LYS A 438 22.81 -9.23 79.79
C LYS A 438 23.18 -10.57 80.41
#